data_AF-A0AA95FNC1-F1
#
_entry.id   AF-A0AA95FNC1-F1
#
_cell.length_a   1.000
_cell.length_b   1.000
_cell.length_c   1.000
_cell.angle_alpha   90.00
_cell.angle_beta   90.00
_cell.angle_gamma   90.00
#
_symmetry.space_group_name_H-M   'P 1'
#
loop_
_entity.id
_entity.type
_entity.pdbx_description
1 polymer ?
#
loop_
_entity_poly.entity_id
_entity_poly.type
_entity_poly.pdbx_seq_one_letter_code
_entity_poly.pdbx_strand_id
1 'polypeptide(L)'
;MKPIRVGLVADPAQPTEVAHRFRDVEPTDDDGRPWHIEVVSEPFTTACEDVDTALSRLTDHAREHRWDVVVGLTELPLRDGDGRYLLIETDRQQRTAVLSLPALGGLRVHRRSRHALGELISGMADTASTSERRVAMPRRRGHGRLLLGMVLANRPWLLVPGLKSALVAALTTGAIATINSTMWLLAGSLSWWRLAIATVTSIALITGWLVIDGELWDRPEDDTPQARDRSRLYNTSTLVTLLAGVIICYLALYLLNLVWALFVLDPAVMGGYLHMSVDYGDLFMLTWFVASAATVGGALGSGLESDEAIRAAAYSKREEDRRARIARDRPRH
;
A
#
# COMPACT_ATOMS: atom_id res chain seq x y z
N MET A 1 -13.36 6.37 -39.87
CA MET A 1 -14.35 6.41 -38.76
C MET A 1 -13.92 7.48 -37.77
N LYS A 2 -14.85 8.19 -37.12
CA LYS A 2 -14.48 9.23 -36.15
C LYS A 2 -13.84 8.58 -34.92
N PRO A 3 -12.68 9.06 -34.42
CA PRO A 3 -12.06 8.51 -33.23
C PRO A 3 -12.96 8.72 -32.01
N ILE A 4 -12.96 7.75 -31.10
CA ILE A 4 -13.73 7.80 -29.85
C ILE A 4 -12.94 8.65 -28.85
N ARG A 5 -13.58 9.67 -28.28
CA ARG A 5 -12.96 10.50 -27.23
C ARG A 5 -13.21 9.84 -25.87
N VAL A 6 -12.15 9.41 -25.22
CA VAL A 6 -12.20 8.72 -23.94
C VAL A 6 -11.56 9.59 -22.87
N GLY A 7 -12.30 9.88 -21.81
CA GLY A 7 -11.77 10.50 -20.59
C GLY A 7 -11.41 9.45 -19.55
N LEU A 8 -10.18 9.49 -19.04
CA LEU A 8 -9.78 8.75 -17.85
C LEU A 8 -9.62 9.74 -16.71
N VAL A 9 -10.57 9.74 -15.79
CA VAL A 9 -10.49 10.54 -14.55
C VAL A 9 -9.91 9.63 -13.48
N ALA A 10 -8.76 9.98 -12.93
CA ALA A 10 -8.02 9.12 -12.02
C ALA A 10 -7.72 9.84 -10.72
N ASP A 11 -7.98 9.18 -9.60
CA ASP A 11 -7.46 9.66 -8.31
C ASP A 11 -5.92 9.72 -8.40
N PRO A 12 -5.26 10.71 -7.76
CA PRO A 12 -3.81 10.87 -7.84
C PRO A 12 -2.99 9.63 -7.45
N ALA A 13 -1.70 9.64 -7.81
CA ALA A 13 -0.75 8.54 -7.62
C ALA A 13 -1.00 7.30 -8.52
N GLN A 14 -1.24 6.10 -7.97
CA GLN A 14 -1.21 4.89 -8.79
C GLN A 14 -2.35 4.77 -9.82
N PRO A 15 -3.58 5.28 -9.62
CA PRO A 15 -4.60 5.30 -10.67
C PRO A 15 -4.17 6.18 -11.85
N THR A 16 -3.60 7.36 -11.58
CA THR A 16 -3.00 8.22 -12.61
C THR A 16 -1.87 7.52 -13.36
N GLU A 17 -0.97 6.80 -12.67
CA GLU A 17 0.07 6.00 -13.33
C GLU A 17 -0.52 4.91 -14.25
N VAL A 18 -1.59 4.25 -13.81
CA VAL A 18 -2.30 3.22 -14.60
C VAL A 18 -2.95 3.85 -15.83
N ALA A 19 -3.58 5.01 -15.69
CA ALA A 19 -4.23 5.76 -16.76
C ALA A 19 -3.24 6.19 -17.84
N HIS A 20 -2.10 6.78 -17.43
CA HIS A 20 -1.03 7.17 -18.36
C HIS A 20 -0.48 5.96 -19.12
N ARG A 21 -0.14 4.88 -18.41
CA ARG A 21 0.37 3.66 -19.07
C ARG A 21 -0.63 2.98 -20.00
N PHE A 22 -1.92 3.20 -19.81
CA PHE A 22 -2.94 2.71 -20.73
C PHE A 22 -3.01 3.59 -21.99
N ARG A 23 -3.01 4.92 -21.81
CA ARG A 23 -2.93 5.89 -22.91
C ARG A 23 -1.71 5.65 -23.81
N ASP A 24 -0.55 5.38 -23.21
CA ASP A 24 0.73 5.23 -23.92
C ASP A 24 0.79 4.03 -24.88
N VAL A 25 -0.17 3.10 -24.80
CA VAL A 25 -0.23 1.95 -25.71
C VAL A 25 -1.28 2.12 -26.80
N GLU A 26 -1.80 3.35 -26.97
CA GLU A 26 -2.67 3.76 -28.08
C GLU A 26 -3.71 2.69 -28.47
N PRO A 27 -4.56 2.29 -27.51
CA PRO A 27 -5.50 1.20 -27.74
C PRO A 27 -6.49 1.54 -28.86
N THR A 28 -6.85 0.51 -29.61
CA THR A 28 -7.91 0.54 -30.63
C THR A 28 -9.07 -0.32 -30.18
N ASP A 29 -10.26 -0.07 -30.74
CA ASP A 29 -11.36 -1.04 -30.61
C ASP A 29 -11.12 -2.31 -31.46
N ASP A 30 -12.04 -3.27 -31.37
CA ASP A 30 -11.99 -4.53 -32.12
C ASP A 30 -12.05 -4.32 -33.64
N ASP A 31 -12.56 -3.17 -34.11
CA ASP A 31 -12.62 -2.76 -35.51
C ASP A 31 -11.39 -1.94 -35.95
N GLY A 32 -10.39 -1.76 -35.09
CA GLY A 32 -9.17 -1.00 -35.36
C GLY A 32 -9.34 0.53 -35.31
N ARG A 33 -10.44 1.05 -34.74
CA ARG A 33 -10.64 2.50 -34.58
C ARG A 33 -9.77 3.02 -33.42
N PRO A 34 -8.98 4.08 -33.61
CA PRO A 34 -8.12 4.63 -32.56
C PRO A 34 -8.94 5.35 -31.48
N TRP A 35 -8.54 5.19 -30.23
CA TRP A 35 -9.10 5.94 -29.10
C TRP A 35 -8.25 7.17 -28.80
N HIS A 36 -8.90 8.34 -28.74
CA HIS A 36 -8.23 9.53 -28.23
C HIS A 36 -8.45 9.59 -26.72
N ILE A 37 -7.43 9.18 -25.96
CA ILE A 37 -7.47 9.15 -24.50
C ILE A 37 -6.91 10.46 -23.93
N GLU A 38 -7.70 11.10 -23.08
CA GLU A 38 -7.31 12.22 -22.23
C GLU A 38 -7.30 11.74 -20.77
N VAL A 39 -6.22 12.02 -20.04
CA VAL A 39 -6.08 11.63 -18.63
C VAL A 39 -6.17 12.88 -17.78
N VAL A 40 -7.13 12.89 -16.84
CA VAL A 40 -7.29 13.94 -15.85
C VAL A 40 -7.00 13.36 -14.48
N SER A 41 -6.00 13.92 -13.81
CA SER A 41 -5.55 13.46 -12.49
C SER A 41 -6.11 14.37 -11.42
N GLU A 42 -7.30 14.07 -10.94
CA GLU A 42 -7.96 14.81 -9.88
C GLU A 42 -8.82 13.88 -9.00
N PRO A 43 -8.96 14.17 -7.70
CA PRO A 43 -9.84 13.39 -6.84
C PRO A 43 -11.30 13.53 -7.31
N PHE A 44 -11.90 12.44 -7.77
CA PHE A 44 -13.32 12.43 -8.17
C PHE A 44 -14.18 11.61 -7.20
N THR A 45 -13.56 10.69 -6.48
CA THR A 45 -14.20 9.95 -5.37
C THR A 45 -13.92 10.63 -4.04
N THR A 46 -14.86 10.50 -3.09
CA THR A 46 -14.59 10.80 -1.68
C THR A 46 -14.48 9.51 -0.89
N ALA A 47 -13.84 9.57 0.29
CA ALA A 47 -13.43 8.42 1.08
C ALA A 47 -14.50 7.32 1.31
N CYS A 48 -15.80 7.65 1.27
CA CYS A 48 -16.90 6.74 0.94
C CYS A 48 -18.04 7.57 0.36
N GLU A 49 -18.11 7.65 -0.95
CA GLU A 49 -19.33 8.05 -1.62
C GLU A 49 -20.08 6.82 -2.10
N ASP A 50 -21.40 6.95 -2.16
CA ASP A 50 -22.20 6.04 -2.95
C ASP A 50 -21.69 6.06 -4.40
N VAL A 51 -21.62 4.88 -5.02
CA VAL A 51 -21.06 4.73 -6.36
C VAL A 51 -21.86 5.53 -7.38
N ASP A 52 -23.16 5.67 -7.17
CA ASP A 52 -24.05 6.48 -8.00
C ASP A 52 -23.63 7.98 -7.98
N THR A 53 -23.15 8.49 -6.85
CA THR A 53 -22.64 9.87 -6.79
C THR A 53 -21.28 10.02 -7.46
N ALA A 54 -20.41 9.01 -7.38
CA ALA A 54 -19.16 9.00 -8.12
C ALA A 54 -19.40 8.98 -9.64
N LEU A 55 -20.35 8.16 -10.12
CA LEU A 55 -20.78 8.12 -11.52
C LEU A 55 -21.39 9.46 -11.97
N SER A 56 -22.18 10.11 -11.12
CA SER A 56 -22.77 11.41 -11.40
C SER A 56 -21.70 12.48 -11.66
N ARG A 57 -20.66 12.53 -10.82
CA ARG A 57 -19.52 13.46 -11.02
C ARG A 57 -18.74 13.19 -12.30
N LEU A 58 -18.51 11.92 -12.63
CA LEU A 58 -17.84 11.56 -13.88
C LEU A 58 -18.66 11.99 -15.10
N THR A 59 -19.98 11.90 -15.00
CA THR A 59 -20.88 12.37 -16.06
C THR A 59 -20.77 13.87 -16.28
N ASP A 60 -20.67 14.65 -15.21
CA ASP A 60 -20.45 16.09 -15.31
C ASP A 60 -19.12 16.41 -16.02
N HIS A 61 -18.04 15.68 -15.70
CA HIS A 61 -16.75 15.81 -16.40
C HIS A 61 -16.85 15.43 -17.88
N ALA A 62 -17.57 14.34 -18.19
CA ALA A 62 -17.78 13.92 -19.57
C ALA A 62 -18.47 15.00 -20.41
N ARG A 63 -19.44 15.71 -19.82
CA ARG A 63 -20.14 16.83 -20.48
C ARG A 63 -19.21 18.02 -20.68
N GLU A 64 -18.44 18.40 -19.67
CA GLU A 64 -17.50 19.53 -19.72
C GLU A 64 -16.42 19.35 -20.79
N HIS A 65 -15.80 18.17 -20.85
CA HIS A 65 -14.73 17.87 -21.81
C HIS A 65 -15.23 17.34 -23.17
N ARG A 66 -16.56 17.10 -23.28
CA ARG A 66 -17.24 16.52 -24.45
C ARG A 66 -16.68 15.14 -24.83
N TRP A 67 -16.45 14.29 -23.83
CA TRP A 67 -16.00 12.91 -24.04
C TRP A 67 -17.18 12.00 -24.42
N ASP A 68 -16.90 10.99 -25.24
CA ASP A 68 -17.90 10.00 -25.67
C ASP A 68 -18.05 8.87 -24.63
N VAL A 69 -16.98 8.58 -23.88
CA VAL A 69 -16.90 7.60 -22.80
C VAL A 69 -16.01 8.15 -21.69
N VAL A 70 -16.39 7.97 -20.43
CA VAL A 70 -15.54 8.33 -19.28
C VAL A 70 -15.37 7.15 -18.33
N VAL A 71 -14.15 6.92 -17.87
CA VAL A 71 -13.85 5.90 -16.86
C VAL A 71 -13.11 6.54 -15.69
N GLY A 72 -13.69 6.40 -14.51
CA GLY A 72 -13.08 6.72 -13.23
C GLY A 72 -12.17 5.61 -12.73
N LEU A 73 -10.95 5.94 -12.32
CA LEU A 73 -9.98 5.00 -11.73
C LEU A 73 -9.69 5.38 -10.28
N THR A 74 -9.99 4.48 -9.35
CA THR A 74 -9.85 4.77 -7.91
C THR A 74 -9.06 3.70 -7.15
N GLU A 75 -8.29 4.13 -6.15
CA GLU A 75 -7.70 3.24 -5.13
C GLU A 75 -8.68 2.92 -3.99
N LEU A 76 -9.92 3.42 -4.07
CA LEU A 76 -10.91 3.24 -3.03
C LEU A 76 -11.76 2.00 -3.32
N PRO A 77 -12.12 1.23 -2.27
CA PRO A 77 -13.08 0.17 -2.43
C PRO A 77 -14.47 0.78 -2.66
N LEU A 78 -15.13 0.38 -3.74
CA LEU A 78 -16.49 0.79 -4.06
C LEU A 78 -17.50 -0.18 -3.47
N ARG A 79 -18.69 0.30 -3.10
CA ARG A 79 -19.79 -0.55 -2.59
C ARG A 79 -21.09 -0.26 -3.32
N ASP A 80 -21.91 -1.28 -3.52
CA ASP A 80 -23.30 -1.09 -3.91
C ASP A 80 -24.19 -0.70 -2.71
N GLY A 81 -25.44 -0.33 -2.98
CA GLY A 81 -26.44 -0.04 -1.95
C GLY A 81 -26.71 -1.19 -0.96
N ASP A 82 -26.37 -2.43 -1.32
CA ASP A 82 -26.45 -3.62 -0.45
C ASP A 82 -25.19 -3.81 0.42
N GLY A 83 -24.19 -2.92 0.30
CA GLY A 83 -22.93 -2.94 1.04
C GLY A 83 -21.90 -3.95 0.52
N ARG A 84 -22.08 -4.52 -0.67
CA ARG A 84 -21.11 -5.44 -1.30
C ARG A 84 -20.05 -4.66 -2.04
N TYR A 85 -18.80 -5.10 -1.92
CA TYR A 85 -17.70 -4.48 -2.65
C TYR A 85 -17.77 -4.76 -4.15
N LEU A 86 -17.57 -3.70 -4.94
CA LEU A 86 -17.64 -3.73 -6.40
C LEU A 86 -16.25 -3.64 -7.03
N LEU A 87 -16.06 -4.39 -8.11
CA LEU A 87 -14.88 -4.27 -8.97
C LEU A 87 -15.07 -3.16 -10.00
N ILE A 88 -16.23 -3.19 -10.65
CA ILE A 88 -16.64 -2.31 -11.73
C ILE A 88 -18.11 -1.99 -11.51
N GLU A 89 -18.44 -0.71 -11.65
CA GLU A 89 -19.80 -0.24 -11.89
C GLU A 89 -19.85 0.53 -13.21
N THR A 90 -20.94 0.41 -13.96
CA THR A 90 -21.08 1.04 -15.27
C THR A 90 -22.50 1.55 -15.46
N ASP A 91 -22.64 2.84 -15.78
CA ASP A 91 -23.85 3.43 -16.34
C ASP A 91 -23.66 3.56 -17.85
N ARG A 92 -24.28 2.63 -18.60
CA ARG A 92 -24.20 2.63 -20.06
C ARG A 92 -25.09 3.68 -20.73
N GLN A 93 -26.11 4.21 -20.06
CA GLN A 93 -26.90 5.32 -20.61
C GLN A 93 -26.04 6.58 -20.68
N GLN A 94 -25.25 6.82 -19.63
CA GLN A 94 -24.37 7.99 -19.54
C GLN A 94 -22.94 7.70 -20.04
N ARG A 95 -22.66 6.45 -20.43
CA ARG A 95 -21.34 5.96 -20.88
C ARG A 95 -20.23 6.27 -19.89
N THR A 96 -20.55 6.04 -18.62
CA THR A 96 -19.67 6.29 -17.48
C THR A 96 -19.40 4.98 -16.74
N ALA A 97 -18.16 4.79 -16.28
CA ALA A 97 -17.80 3.62 -15.47
C ALA A 97 -16.85 4.02 -14.35
N VAL A 98 -16.87 3.27 -13.25
CA VAL A 98 -15.84 3.37 -12.20
C VAL A 98 -15.18 2.02 -12.02
N LEU A 99 -13.85 2.02 -12.00
CA LEU A 99 -13.01 0.85 -11.75
C LEU A 99 -12.24 1.02 -10.43
N SER A 100 -12.52 0.13 -9.48
CA SER A 100 -11.77 0.03 -8.22
C SER A 100 -10.53 -0.84 -8.43
N LEU A 101 -9.34 -0.23 -8.40
CA LEU A 101 -8.08 -0.95 -8.61
C LEU A 101 -7.79 -2.02 -7.55
N PRO A 102 -8.03 -1.81 -6.24
CA PRO A 102 -7.77 -2.81 -5.22
C PRO A 102 -8.59 -4.10 -5.44
N ALA A 103 -9.78 -3.97 -6.01
CA ALA A 103 -10.67 -5.09 -6.29
C ALA A 103 -10.13 -6.05 -7.38
N LEU A 104 -9.24 -5.57 -8.26
CA LEU A 104 -8.54 -6.38 -9.28
C LEU A 104 -7.53 -7.34 -8.64
N GLY A 105 -7.22 -7.17 -7.34
CA GLY A 105 -6.25 -7.93 -6.58
C GLY A 105 -4.81 -7.50 -6.86
N GLY A 106 -3.92 -7.66 -5.88
CA GLY A 106 -2.63 -6.97 -5.88
C GLY A 106 -1.53 -7.50 -6.81
N LEU A 107 -1.72 -8.66 -7.44
CA LEU A 107 -0.75 -9.22 -8.41
C LEU A 107 -1.15 -8.87 -9.84
N ARG A 108 -0.18 -8.34 -10.61
CA ARG A 108 -0.35 -7.92 -12.03
C ARG A 108 -1.47 -6.88 -12.22
N VAL A 109 -1.67 -5.99 -11.25
CA VAL A 109 -2.69 -4.91 -11.28
C VAL A 109 -2.65 -4.17 -12.61
N HIS A 110 -1.48 -3.77 -13.09
CA HIS A 110 -1.37 -3.07 -14.38
C HIS A 110 -1.95 -3.87 -15.55
N ARG A 111 -1.60 -5.15 -15.71
CA ARG A 111 -2.13 -5.98 -16.81
C ARG A 111 -3.64 -6.17 -16.69
N ARG A 112 -4.13 -6.39 -15.47
CA ARG A 112 -5.58 -6.57 -15.22
C ARG A 112 -6.37 -5.28 -15.43
N SER A 113 -5.83 -4.14 -14.99
CA SER A 113 -6.44 -2.83 -15.14
C SER A 113 -6.55 -2.46 -16.61
N ARG A 114 -5.50 -2.68 -17.39
CA ARG A 114 -5.52 -2.45 -18.84
C ARG A 114 -6.55 -3.32 -19.55
N HIS A 115 -6.65 -4.60 -19.17
CA HIS A 115 -7.64 -5.49 -19.76
C HIS A 115 -9.08 -5.09 -19.39
N ALA A 116 -9.32 -4.78 -18.11
CA ALA A 116 -10.62 -4.29 -17.63
C ALA A 116 -11.01 -2.96 -18.29
N LEU A 117 -10.06 -2.03 -18.42
CA LEU A 117 -10.30 -0.73 -19.05
C LEU A 117 -10.60 -0.87 -20.54
N GLY A 118 -9.87 -1.74 -21.24
CA GLY A 118 -10.18 -2.10 -22.63
C GLY A 118 -11.57 -2.70 -22.79
N GLU A 119 -11.92 -3.72 -21.99
CA GLU A 119 -13.27 -4.31 -22.03
C GLU A 119 -14.37 -3.29 -21.72
N LEU A 120 -14.14 -2.39 -20.77
CA LEU A 120 -15.12 -1.37 -20.38
C LEU A 120 -15.36 -0.35 -21.48
N ILE A 121 -14.29 0.19 -22.06
CA ILE A 121 -14.39 1.20 -23.11
C ILE A 121 -15.00 0.60 -24.37
N SER A 122 -14.52 -0.56 -24.84
CA SER A 122 -15.12 -1.26 -25.99
C SER A 122 -16.58 -1.59 -25.73
N GLY A 123 -16.90 -2.09 -24.54
CA GLY A 123 -18.27 -2.43 -24.16
C GLY A 123 -19.21 -1.24 -24.02
N MET A 124 -18.73 -0.02 -23.75
CA MET A 124 -19.54 1.20 -23.70
C MET A 124 -19.61 1.93 -25.05
N ALA A 125 -18.59 1.76 -25.89
CA ALA A 125 -18.60 2.24 -27.26
C ALA A 125 -19.60 1.48 -28.14
N ASP A 126 -19.88 0.22 -27.81
CA ASP A 126 -20.79 -0.63 -28.57
C ASP A 126 -22.27 -0.40 -28.19
N THR A 127 -23.01 0.21 -29.12
CA THR A 127 -24.42 0.61 -28.96
C THR A 127 -25.41 -0.57 -28.90
N ALA A 128 -24.98 -1.80 -29.21
CA ALA A 128 -25.86 -2.96 -29.32
C ALA A 128 -26.15 -3.68 -27.99
N SER A 129 -25.41 -3.38 -26.91
CA SER A 129 -25.55 -4.10 -25.63
C SER A 129 -26.29 -3.26 -24.56
N THR A 130 -27.45 -3.74 -24.11
CA THR A 130 -28.39 -2.97 -23.24
C THR A 130 -28.30 -3.31 -21.75
N SER A 131 -27.46 -4.25 -21.34
CA SER A 131 -27.35 -4.67 -19.93
C SER A 131 -26.33 -3.82 -19.16
N GLU A 132 -26.74 -3.22 -18.04
CA GLU A 132 -25.84 -2.70 -17.02
C GLU A 132 -24.91 -3.81 -16.52
N ARG A 133 -23.62 -3.50 -16.33
CA ARG A 133 -22.61 -4.50 -15.92
C ARG A 133 -22.09 -4.16 -14.53
N ARG A 134 -22.78 -4.70 -13.52
CA ARG A 134 -22.32 -4.67 -12.12
C ARG A 134 -21.49 -5.91 -11.81
N VAL A 135 -20.21 -5.76 -11.52
CA VAL A 135 -19.35 -6.89 -11.13
C VAL A 135 -19.11 -6.86 -9.63
N ALA A 136 -20.05 -7.43 -8.89
CA ALA A 136 -19.96 -7.59 -7.44
C ALA A 136 -18.96 -8.71 -7.05
N MET A 137 -18.20 -8.48 -5.98
CA MET A 137 -17.26 -9.49 -5.48
C MET A 137 -17.96 -10.54 -4.58
N PRO A 138 -17.61 -11.83 -4.70
CA PRO A 138 -18.18 -12.88 -3.86
C PRO A 138 -17.83 -12.68 -2.37
N ARG A 139 -18.85 -12.75 -1.50
CA ARG A 139 -18.81 -12.30 -0.09
C ARG A 139 -17.63 -12.81 0.75
N ARG A 140 -17.16 -14.06 0.58
CA ARG A 140 -16.03 -14.61 1.38
C ARG A 140 -14.64 -14.52 0.71
N ARG A 141 -14.55 -14.76 -0.60
CA ARG A 141 -13.26 -14.68 -1.35
C ARG A 141 -12.92 -13.26 -1.81
N GLY A 142 -13.91 -12.37 -1.89
CA GLY A 142 -13.77 -10.97 -2.29
C GLY A 142 -13.02 -10.15 -1.24
N HIS A 143 -13.30 -10.33 0.04
CA HIS A 143 -12.64 -9.60 1.13
C HIS A 143 -11.14 -9.87 1.20
N GLY A 144 -10.71 -11.14 1.13
CA GLY A 144 -9.29 -11.49 1.15
C GLY A 144 -8.54 -10.97 -0.09
N ARG A 145 -9.18 -11.02 -1.27
CA ARG A 145 -8.58 -10.50 -2.51
C ARG A 145 -8.48 -8.98 -2.50
N LEU A 146 -9.49 -8.31 -1.95
CA LEU A 146 -9.51 -6.85 -1.76
C LEU A 146 -8.43 -6.41 -0.78
N LEU A 147 -8.34 -7.05 0.39
CA LEU A 147 -7.29 -6.77 1.38
C LEU A 147 -5.90 -7.00 0.79
N LEU A 148 -5.67 -8.11 0.10
CA LEU A 148 -4.39 -8.37 -0.58
C LEU A 148 -4.11 -7.32 -1.66
N GLY A 149 -5.14 -6.85 -2.37
CA GLY A 149 -5.08 -5.75 -3.32
C GLY A 149 -4.63 -4.45 -2.67
N MET A 150 -5.26 -4.07 -1.56
CA MET A 150 -4.91 -2.88 -0.78
C MET A 150 -3.52 -2.95 -0.19
N VAL A 151 -3.14 -4.11 0.36
CA VAL A 151 -1.82 -4.31 0.98
C VAL A 151 -0.70 -4.14 -0.04
N LEU A 152 -0.87 -4.71 -1.24
CA LEU A 152 0.12 -4.62 -2.32
C LEU A 152 0.07 -3.27 -3.07
N ALA A 153 -1.09 -2.62 -3.13
CA ALA A 153 -1.22 -1.25 -3.62
C ALA A 153 -0.39 -0.30 -2.75
N ASN A 154 -0.42 -0.48 -1.43
CA ASN A 154 0.43 0.23 -0.46
C ASN A 154 1.93 -0.18 -0.51
N ARG A 155 2.37 -0.95 -1.54
CA ARG A 155 3.77 -1.33 -1.83
C ARG A 155 4.67 -1.42 -0.58
N PRO A 156 4.57 -2.48 0.25
CA PRO A 156 5.20 -2.55 1.58
C PRO A 156 6.73 -2.40 1.55
N TRP A 157 7.37 -2.70 0.43
CA TRP A 157 8.81 -2.50 0.20
C TRP A 157 9.24 -1.04 0.06
N LEU A 158 8.32 -0.10 -0.23
CA LEU A 158 8.62 1.33 -0.28
C LEU A 158 8.75 1.96 1.11
N LEU A 159 8.51 1.21 2.18
CA LEU A 159 8.86 1.64 3.54
C LEU A 159 10.39 1.69 3.74
N VAL A 160 11.17 0.89 3.01
CA VAL A 160 12.62 0.78 3.21
C VAL A 160 13.35 2.10 2.94
N PRO A 161 13.11 2.84 1.83
CA PRO A 161 13.69 4.16 1.63
C PRO A 161 13.32 5.17 2.74
N GLY A 162 12.07 5.15 3.21
CA GLY A 162 11.61 6.03 4.29
C GLY A 162 12.25 5.73 5.64
N LEU A 163 12.69 4.48 5.85
CA LEU A 163 13.31 4.00 7.09
C LEU A 163 14.84 3.89 6.99
N LYS A 164 15.46 4.38 5.91
CA LYS A 164 16.91 4.21 5.66
C LYS A 164 17.76 4.66 6.86
N SER A 165 17.46 5.83 7.44
CA SER A 165 18.21 6.38 8.57
C SER A 165 18.08 5.50 9.82
N ALA A 166 16.86 5.07 10.15
CA ALA A 166 16.59 4.14 11.24
C ALA A 166 17.27 2.78 11.04
N LEU A 167 17.28 2.26 9.81
CA LEU A 167 17.98 1.02 9.45
C LEU A 167 19.50 1.16 9.59
N VAL A 168 20.07 2.29 9.18
CA VAL A 168 21.51 2.57 9.37
C VAL A 168 21.83 2.66 10.85
N ALA A 169 21.04 3.39 11.65
CA ALA A 169 21.21 3.48 13.09
C ALA A 169 21.09 2.12 13.78
N ALA A 170 20.11 1.30 13.38
CA ALA A 170 19.95 -0.06 13.86
C ALA A 170 21.15 -0.94 13.48
N LEU A 171 21.66 -0.85 12.25
CA LEU A 171 22.82 -1.61 11.80
C LEU A 171 24.08 -1.22 12.57
N THR A 172 24.32 0.08 12.79
CA THR A 172 25.43 0.57 13.60
C THR A 172 25.32 0.08 15.03
N THR A 173 24.12 0.18 15.63
CA THR A 173 23.84 -0.33 16.97
C THR A 173 24.11 -1.83 17.04
N GLY A 174 23.68 -2.58 16.03
CA GLY A 174 23.88 -4.02 15.93
C GLY A 174 25.36 -4.40 15.86
N ALA A 175 26.12 -3.77 14.97
CA ALA A 175 27.55 -4.01 14.82
C ALA A 175 28.31 -3.75 16.14
N ILE A 176 28.05 -2.62 16.80
CA ILE A 176 28.66 -2.29 18.10
C ILE A 176 28.26 -3.32 19.17
N ALA A 177 26.99 -3.69 19.21
CA ALA A 177 26.48 -4.66 20.18
C ALA A 177 27.11 -6.05 20.02
N THR A 178 27.35 -6.52 18.79
CA THR A 178 27.96 -7.85 18.55
C THR A 178 29.39 -8.00 19.08
N ILE A 179 30.12 -6.88 19.26
CA ILE A 179 31.50 -6.88 19.78
C ILE A 179 31.50 -6.80 21.32
N ASN A 180 30.39 -6.43 21.94
CA ASN A 180 30.29 -6.26 23.38
C ASN A 180 30.12 -7.61 24.09
N SER A 181 31.01 -7.93 25.02
CA SER A 181 30.99 -9.16 25.82
C SER A 181 29.69 -9.36 26.62
N THR A 182 29.05 -8.27 27.06
CA THR A 182 27.77 -8.32 27.79
C THR A 182 26.65 -8.87 26.90
N MET A 183 26.67 -8.54 25.60
CA MET A 183 25.65 -9.02 24.66
C MET A 183 25.79 -10.52 24.40
N TRP A 184 27.02 -11.02 24.36
CA TRP A 184 27.31 -12.46 24.27
C TRP A 184 26.78 -13.23 25.48
N LEU A 185 27.05 -12.74 26.69
CA LEU A 185 26.57 -13.37 27.93
C LEU A 185 25.04 -13.37 28.01
N LEU A 186 24.40 -12.25 27.64
CA LEU A 186 22.95 -12.16 27.60
C LEU A 186 22.37 -13.11 26.54
N ALA A 187 22.89 -13.09 25.32
CA ALA A 187 22.41 -13.95 24.24
C ALA A 187 22.52 -15.44 24.57
N GLY A 188 23.67 -15.88 25.11
CA GLY A 188 23.88 -17.28 25.52
C GLY A 188 22.97 -17.73 26.68
N SER A 189 22.43 -16.79 27.47
CA SER A 189 21.47 -17.09 28.53
C SER A 189 20.00 -17.15 28.05
N LEU A 190 19.73 -16.73 26.81
CA LEU A 190 18.38 -16.67 26.25
C LEU A 190 18.04 -17.97 25.52
N SER A 191 16.90 -18.57 25.86
CA SER A 191 16.31 -19.64 25.07
C SER A 191 15.67 -19.10 23.78
N TRP A 192 15.55 -19.96 22.77
CA TRP A 192 14.97 -19.62 21.46
C TRP A 192 13.56 -19.01 21.54
N TRP A 193 12.72 -19.42 22.50
CA TRP A 193 11.38 -18.85 22.69
C TRP A 193 11.42 -17.43 23.28
N ARG A 194 12.42 -17.12 24.13
CA ARG A 194 12.61 -15.75 24.65
C ARG A 194 13.04 -14.82 23.52
N LEU A 195 13.89 -15.30 22.61
CA LEU A 195 14.25 -14.58 21.38
C LEU A 195 13.05 -14.36 20.48
N ALA A 196 12.20 -15.39 20.29
CA ALA A 196 10.97 -15.26 19.52
C ALA A 196 10.03 -14.19 20.12
N ILE A 197 9.84 -14.17 21.44
CA ILE A 197 9.08 -13.12 22.13
C ILE A 197 9.74 -11.76 21.90
N ALA A 198 11.05 -11.63 22.09
CA ALA A 198 11.77 -10.37 21.87
C ALA A 198 11.59 -9.83 20.43
N THR A 199 11.61 -10.71 19.43
CA THR A 199 11.32 -10.33 18.04
C THR A 199 9.89 -9.88 17.84
N VAL A 200 8.91 -10.62 18.37
CA VAL A 200 7.49 -10.22 18.28
C VAL A 200 7.27 -8.88 18.97
N THR A 201 7.83 -8.67 20.16
CA THR A 201 7.77 -7.40 20.89
C THR A 201 8.45 -6.27 20.11
N SER A 202 9.64 -6.51 19.54
CA SER A 202 10.37 -5.52 18.75
C SER A 202 9.58 -5.08 17.51
N ILE A 203 9.06 -6.04 16.74
CA ILE A 203 8.20 -5.80 15.58
C ILE A 203 6.92 -5.05 16.00
N ALA A 204 6.29 -5.43 17.11
CA ALA A 204 5.09 -4.77 17.60
C ALA A 204 5.37 -3.31 18.02
N LEU A 205 6.50 -3.06 18.67
CA LEU A 205 6.90 -1.70 19.09
C LEU A 205 7.17 -0.79 17.90
N ILE A 206 7.98 -1.22 16.92
CA ILE A 206 8.23 -0.40 15.72
C ILE A 206 6.96 -0.23 14.89
N THR A 207 6.12 -1.27 14.76
CA THR A 207 4.84 -1.16 14.06
C THR A 207 3.92 -0.15 14.76
N GLY A 208 3.81 -0.23 16.09
CA GLY A 208 3.05 0.71 16.90
C GLY A 208 3.58 2.14 16.78
N TRP A 209 4.90 2.31 16.81
CA TRP A 209 5.57 3.59 16.58
C TRP A 209 5.17 4.18 15.23
N LEU A 210 5.30 3.43 14.12
CA LEU A 210 4.94 3.91 12.79
C LEU A 210 3.46 4.26 12.65
N VAL A 211 2.56 3.53 13.34
CA VAL A 211 1.13 3.83 13.35
C VAL A 211 0.83 5.14 14.09
N ILE A 212 1.49 5.37 15.23
CA ILE A 212 1.29 6.57 16.05
C ILE A 212 1.92 7.79 15.36
N ASP A 213 3.20 7.69 15.00
CA ASP A 213 4.01 8.77 14.42
C ASP A 213 3.47 9.19 13.05
N GLY A 214 3.12 8.24 12.20
CA GLY A 214 2.51 8.54 10.90
C GLY A 214 1.02 8.90 10.97
N GLU A 215 0.43 9.00 12.17
CA GLU A 215 -1.01 9.16 12.40
C GLU A 215 -1.87 8.20 11.56
N LEU A 216 -1.36 7.01 11.24
CA LEU A 216 -1.90 6.16 10.17
C LEU A 216 -3.24 5.53 10.53
N TRP A 217 -3.61 5.57 11.81
CA TRP A 217 -4.86 5.02 12.31
C TRP A 217 -6.07 5.81 11.80
N ASP A 218 -6.98 5.13 11.13
CA ASP A 218 -8.22 5.70 10.62
C ASP A 218 -9.34 5.59 11.64
N ARG A 219 -9.96 6.73 11.99
CA ARG A 219 -11.14 6.78 12.87
C ARG A 219 -12.41 6.89 12.02
N PRO A 220 -13.48 6.15 12.34
CA PRO A 220 -14.73 6.26 11.59
C PRO A 220 -15.27 7.69 11.67
N GLU A 221 -15.64 8.27 10.52
CA GLU A 221 -16.18 9.63 10.42
C GLU A 221 -17.49 9.77 11.21
N ASP A 222 -18.33 8.73 11.19
CA ASP A 222 -19.63 8.69 11.87
C ASP A 222 -19.91 7.31 12.50
N ASP A 223 -20.94 7.23 13.35
CA ASP A 223 -21.35 6.01 14.05
C ASP A 223 -22.09 4.97 13.20
N THR A 224 -22.14 5.17 11.89
CA THR A 224 -22.81 4.23 10.97
C THR A 224 -22.04 2.90 10.91
N PRO A 225 -22.75 1.75 10.81
CA PRO A 225 -22.11 0.44 10.65
C PRO A 225 -21.16 0.37 9.45
N GLN A 226 -21.48 1.11 8.38
CA GLN A 226 -20.68 1.18 7.16
C GLN A 226 -19.35 1.92 7.38
N ALA A 227 -19.36 3.05 8.09
CA ALA A 227 -18.15 3.81 8.40
C ALA A 227 -17.18 3.00 9.29
N ARG A 228 -17.70 2.23 10.25
CA ARG A 228 -16.90 1.34 11.12
C ARG A 228 -16.25 0.18 10.36
N ASP A 229 -17.00 -0.48 9.49
CA ASP A 229 -16.48 -1.59 8.68
C ASP A 229 -15.40 -1.13 7.69
N ARG A 230 -15.57 0.07 7.11
CA ARG A 230 -14.56 0.75 6.28
C ARG A 230 -13.27 1.02 7.07
N SER A 231 -13.36 1.70 8.21
CA SER A 231 -12.20 2.01 9.06
C SER A 231 -11.45 0.74 9.47
N ARG A 232 -12.18 -0.35 9.81
CA ARG A 232 -11.56 -1.66 10.09
C ARG A 232 -10.79 -2.22 8.90
N LEU A 233 -11.34 -2.14 7.69
CA LEU A 233 -10.67 -2.63 6.48
C LEU A 233 -9.39 -1.83 6.18
N TYR A 234 -9.46 -0.50 6.26
CA TYR A 234 -8.30 0.38 6.09
C TYR A 234 -7.23 0.10 7.15
N ASN A 235 -7.61 0.10 8.43
CA ASN A 235 -6.67 -0.18 9.52
C ASN A 235 -6.04 -1.56 9.39
N THR A 236 -6.82 -2.58 9.00
CA THR A 236 -6.30 -3.94 8.80
C THR A 236 -5.30 -3.97 7.63
N SER A 237 -5.62 -3.34 6.50
CA SER A 237 -4.70 -3.27 5.36
C SER A 237 -3.42 -2.54 5.74
N THR A 238 -3.51 -1.38 6.39
CA THR A 238 -2.36 -0.59 6.84
C THR A 238 -1.49 -1.40 7.80
N LEU A 239 -2.06 -2.02 8.82
CA LEU A 239 -1.33 -2.86 9.76
C LEU A 239 -0.62 -4.02 9.08
N VAL A 240 -1.29 -4.71 8.15
CA VAL A 240 -0.70 -5.84 7.41
C VAL A 240 0.44 -5.35 6.51
N THR A 241 0.29 -4.22 5.82
CA THR A 241 1.37 -3.62 5.01
C THR A 241 2.57 -3.24 5.87
N LEU A 242 2.34 -2.52 6.97
CA LEU A 242 3.41 -2.11 7.89
C LEU A 242 4.13 -3.32 8.46
N LEU A 243 3.38 -4.32 8.93
CA LEU A 243 3.95 -5.55 9.47
C LEU A 243 4.80 -6.28 8.43
N ALA A 244 4.32 -6.39 7.19
CA ALA A 244 5.09 -6.99 6.10
C ALA A 244 6.39 -6.23 5.81
N GLY A 245 6.33 -4.89 5.73
CA GLY A 245 7.51 -4.05 5.52
C GLY A 245 8.51 -4.14 6.68
N VAL A 246 8.03 -4.08 7.92
CA VAL A 246 8.84 -4.22 9.14
C VAL A 246 9.50 -5.59 9.20
N ILE A 247 8.79 -6.68 8.87
CA ILE A 247 9.37 -8.02 8.82
C ILE A 247 10.49 -8.09 7.77
N ILE A 248 10.29 -7.52 6.58
CA ILE A 248 11.33 -7.47 5.55
C ILE A 248 12.56 -6.71 6.05
N CYS A 249 12.37 -5.53 6.66
CA CYS A 249 13.43 -4.74 7.26
C CYS A 249 14.18 -5.50 8.36
N TYR A 250 13.43 -6.16 9.26
CA TYR A 250 13.99 -6.95 10.35
C TYR A 250 14.85 -8.10 9.83
N LEU A 251 14.35 -8.85 8.83
CA LEU A 251 15.08 -9.95 8.21
C LEU A 251 16.35 -9.45 7.52
N ALA A 252 16.27 -8.33 6.79
CA ALA A 252 17.45 -7.72 6.17
C ALA A 252 18.50 -7.31 7.22
N LEU A 253 18.06 -6.66 8.31
CA LEU A 253 18.94 -6.27 9.41
C LEU A 253 19.58 -7.47 10.11
N TYR A 254 18.80 -8.53 10.36
CA TYR A 254 19.29 -9.78 10.93
C TYR A 254 20.35 -10.43 10.03
N LEU A 255 20.07 -10.56 8.73
CA LEU A 255 21.01 -11.15 7.77
C LEU A 255 22.29 -10.33 7.64
N LEU A 256 22.20 -9.00 7.63
CA LEU A 256 23.37 -8.12 7.60
C LEU A 256 24.23 -8.28 8.85
N ASN A 257 23.62 -8.30 10.05
CA ASN A 257 24.33 -8.56 11.30
C ASN A 257 24.94 -9.96 11.34
N LEU A 258 24.28 -10.97 10.77
CA LEU A 258 24.80 -12.32 10.67
C LEU A 258 26.02 -12.40 9.76
N VAL A 259 25.96 -11.80 8.57
CA VAL A 259 27.11 -11.72 7.65
C VAL A 259 28.27 -10.98 8.30
N TRP A 260 27.98 -9.86 8.98
CA TRP A 260 28.97 -9.12 9.76
C TRP A 260 29.63 -10.00 10.84
N ALA A 261 28.83 -10.68 11.66
CA ALA A 261 29.33 -11.53 12.73
C ALA A 261 30.16 -12.70 12.20
N LEU A 262 29.74 -13.35 11.11
CA LEU A 262 30.50 -14.44 10.48
C LEU A 262 31.82 -13.97 9.86
N PHE A 263 31.89 -12.71 9.42
CA PHE A 263 33.09 -12.14 8.83
C PHE A 263 34.08 -11.61 9.88
N VAL A 264 33.58 -10.99 10.95
CA VAL A 264 34.39 -10.26 11.94
C VAL A 264 34.72 -11.11 13.17
N LEU A 265 33.83 -12.01 13.59
CA LEU A 265 33.94 -12.72 14.86
C LEU A 265 34.43 -14.15 14.63
N ASP A 266 35.55 -14.48 15.26
CA ASP A 266 36.07 -15.85 15.35
C ASP A 266 35.58 -16.50 16.66
N PRO A 267 34.75 -17.57 16.61
CA PRO A 267 34.26 -18.27 17.79
C PRO A 267 35.37 -18.79 18.71
N ALA A 268 36.52 -19.21 18.16
CA ALA A 268 37.63 -19.72 18.95
C ALA A 268 38.30 -18.60 19.77
N VAL A 269 38.48 -17.44 19.14
CA VAL A 269 39.02 -16.25 19.80
C VAL A 269 38.04 -15.76 20.87
N MET A 270 36.76 -15.67 20.53
CA MET A 270 35.73 -15.18 21.45
C MET A 270 35.53 -16.12 22.65
N GLY A 271 35.54 -17.44 22.42
CA GLY A 271 35.46 -18.43 23.49
C GLY A 271 36.66 -18.37 24.45
N GLY A 272 37.85 -18.01 23.95
CA GLY A 272 39.01 -17.73 24.77
C GLY A 272 38.84 -16.53 25.71
N TYR A 273 38.24 -15.44 25.23
CA TYR A 273 37.95 -14.25 26.04
C TYR A 273 36.81 -14.44 27.05
N LEU A 274 35.78 -15.21 26.66
CA LEU A 274 34.59 -15.43 27.48
C LEU A 274 34.73 -16.64 28.43
N HIS A 275 35.82 -17.41 28.33
CA HIS A 275 36.04 -18.65 29.07
C HIS A 275 34.89 -19.67 28.91
N MET A 276 34.28 -19.72 27.72
CA MET A 276 33.19 -20.63 27.38
C MET A 276 33.40 -21.22 25.98
N SER A 277 32.85 -22.41 25.73
CA SER A 277 32.80 -22.96 24.38
C SER A 277 31.78 -22.16 23.56
N VAL A 278 32.25 -21.47 22.52
CA VAL A 278 31.40 -20.74 21.58
C VAL A 278 31.45 -21.47 20.25
N ASP A 279 30.28 -21.75 19.69
CA ASP A 279 30.13 -22.32 18.35
C ASP A 279 29.44 -21.33 17.40
N TYR A 280 29.41 -21.66 16.11
CA TYR A 280 28.68 -20.90 15.10
C TYR A 280 27.18 -20.79 15.44
N GLY A 281 26.60 -21.77 16.14
CA GLY A 281 25.23 -21.69 16.67
C GLY A 281 24.99 -20.45 17.56
N ASP A 282 25.98 -20.09 18.37
CA ASP A 282 25.89 -18.94 19.27
C ASP A 282 25.92 -17.61 18.51
N LEU A 283 26.60 -17.57 17.35
CA LEU A 283 26.55 -16.40 16.47
C LEU A 283 25.13 -16.15 15.93
N PHE A 284 24.36 -17.20 15.63
CA PHE A 284 22.96 -17.06 15.22
C PHE A 284 22.09 -16.52 16.35
N MET A 285 22.27 -17.01 17.58
CA MET A 285 21.53 -16.53 18.75
C MET A 285 21.89 -15.09 19.10
N LEU A 286 23.18 -14.76 19.08
CA LEU A 286 23.69 -13.41 19.29
C LEU A 286 23.09 -12.42 18.28
N THR A 287 23.21 -12.73 17.00
CA THR A 287 22.74 -11.82 15.94
C THR A 287 21.23 -11.70 15.93
N TRP A 288 20.48 -12.73 16.32
CA TRP A 288 19.04 -12.66 16.52
C TRP A 288 18.68 -11.73 17.69
N PHE A 289 19.32 -11.93 18.84
CA PHE A 289 19.13 -11.07 20.01
C PHE A 289 19.46 -9.61 19.69
N VAL A 290 20.61 -9.37 19.08
CA VAL A 290 21.09 -8.05 18.69
C VAL A 290 20.16 -7.40 17.67
N ALA A 291 19.68 -8.12 16.66
CA ALA A 291 18.72 -7.57 15.69
C ALA A 291 17.40 -7.14 16.37
N SER A 292 16.90 -7.92 17.33
CA SER A 292 15.71 -7.56 18.13
C SER A 292 15.91 -6.28 18.94
N ALA A 293 17.04 -6.15 19.63
CA ALA A 293 17.37 -4.96 20.41
C ALA A 293 17.63 -3.73 19.52
N ALA A 294 18.40 -3.91 18.45
CA ALA A 294 18.78 -2.86 17.52
C ALA A 294 17.59 -2.33 16.70
N THR A 295 16.58 -3.16 16.42
CA THR A 295 15.34 -2.70 15.77
C THR A 295 14.61 -1.68 16.65
N VAL A 296 14.57 -1.88 17.97
CA VAL A 296 14.01 -0.91 18.92
C VAL A 296 14.93 0.31 19.07
N GLY A 297 16.23 0.08 19.21
CA GLY A 297 17.23 1.14 19.37
C GLY A 297 17.34 2.06 18.15
N GLY A 298 17.28 1.51 16.94
CA GLY A 298 17.30 2.27 15.69
C GLY A 298 16.06 3.14 15.51
N ALA A 299 14.88 2.66 15.92
CA ALA A 299 13.64 3.42 15.93
C ALA A 299 13.72 4.67 16.82
N LEU A 300 14.22 4.47 18.05
CA LEU A 300 14.42 5.55 19.02
C LEU A 300 15.54 6.51 18.59
N GLY A 301 16.60 5.99 17.98
CA GLY A 301 17.72 6.77 17.45
C GLY A 301 17.37 7.60 16.21
N SER A 302 16.35 7.19 15.44
CA SER A 302 15.88 7.91 14.24
C SER A 302 14.82 8.97 14.51
N GLY A 303 14.34 9.13 15.75
CA GLY A 303 13.30 10.10 16.13
C GLY A 303 13.67 11.59 15.95
N LEU A 304 14.72 11.90 15.19
CA LEU A 304 15.18 13.24 14.83
C LEU A 304 15.12 13.54 13.31
N GLU A 305 14.61 12.64 12.46
CA GLU A 305 14.53 12.89 11.00
C GLU A 305 13.11 12.88 10.42
N SER A 306 12.94 13.77 9.44
CA SER A 306 11.69 14.32 8.93
C SER A 306 10.77 13.30 8.26
N ASP A 307 9.74 12.89 9.00
CA ASP A 307 8.30 13.09 8.73
C ASP A 307 7.80 12.97 7.26
N GLU A 308 8.47 13.58 6.26
CA GLU A 308 8.12 13.53 4.84
C GLU A 308 8.32 12.14 4.18
N ALA A 309 9.36 11.39 4.55
CA ALA A 309 9.71 10.13 3.88
C ALA A 309 8.89 8.92 4.37
N ILE A 310 8.48 8.93 5.65
CA ILE A 310 7.52 7.97 6.21
C ILE A 310 6.12 8.28 5.66
N ARG A 311 5.75 9.57 5.56
CA ARG A 311 4.49 10.03 4.94
C ARG A 311 4.34 9.55 3.48
N ALA A 312 5.38 9.66 2.65
CA ALA A 312 5.35 9.27 1.24
C ALA A 312 5.16 7.76 1.01
N ALA A 313 5.60 6.91 1.95
CA ALA A 313 5.48 5.46 1.83
C ALA A 313 4.10 4.92 2.30
N ALA A 314 3.36 5.71 3.08
CA ALA A 314 2.12 5.27 3.71
C ALA A 314 0.84 5.95 3.17
N TYR A 315 0.93 7.05 2.41
CA TYR A 315 -0.25 7.80 1.97
C TYR A 315 -0.19 8.42 0.57
N SER A 316 -1.08 7.98 -0.34
CA SER A 316 -1.61 8.83 -1.44
C SER A 316 -2.97 9.44 -1.08
N LYS A 317 -3.83 8.72 -0.33
CA LYS A 317 -5.23 9.11 -0.11
C LYS A 317 -5.50 10.32 0.81
N ARG A 318 -4.68 10.58 1.85
CA ARG A 318 -4.96 11.67 2.82
C ARG A 318 -4.45 13.05 2.39
N GLU A 319 -3.38 13.07 1.60
CA GLU A 319 -2.95 14.31 0.93
C GLU A 319 -3.99 14.71 -0.14
N GLU A 320 -4.66 13.74 -0.75
CA GLU A 320 -5.86 13.97 -1.58
C GLU A 320 -7.02 14.52 -0.77
N ASP A 321 -7.36 13.95 0.40
CA ASP A 321 -8.41 14.51 1.28
C ASP A 321 -8.08 15.95 1.75
N ARG A 322 -6.79 16.25 2.01
CA ARG A 322 -6.33 17.61 2.34
C ARG A 322 -6.45 18.56 1.15
N ARG A 323 -6.03 18.13 -0.04
CA ARG A 323 -6.13 18.92 -1.29
C ARG A 323 -7.59 19.09 -1.73
N ALA A 324 -8.44 18.10 -1.53
CA ALA A 324 -9.87 18.14 -1.81
C ALA A 324 -10.61 19.08 -0.85
N ARG A 325 -10.21 19.14 0.43
CA ARG A 325 -10.68 20.16 1.38
C ARG A 325 -10.24 21.57 0.95
N ILE A 326 -8.98 21.74 0.57
CA ILE A 326 -8.46 23.03 0.06
C ILE A 326 -9.12 23.43 -1.27
N ALA A 327 -9.47 22.46 -2.14
CA ALA A 327 -10.19 22.70 -3.38
C ALA A 327 -11.67 23.07 -3.15
N ARG A 328 -12.30 22.55 -2.09
CA ARG A 328 -13.65 22.97 -1.66
C ARG A 328 -13.66 24.39 -1.07
N ASP A 329 -12.60 24.79 -0.37
CA ASP A 329 -12.49 26.12 0.24
C ASP A 329 -12.00 27.20 -0.73
N ARG A 330 -11.67 26.86 -2.00
CA ARG A 330 -11.41 27.87 -3.02
C ARG A 330 -12.75 28.49 -3.47
N PRO A 331 -12.97 29.80 -3.27
CA PRO A 331 -14.11 30.47 -3.88
C PRO A 331 -13.99 30.33 -5.39
N ARG A 332 -15.05 29.81 -6.03
CA ARG A 332 -15.21 29.85 -7.49
C ARG A 332 -15.30 31.33 -7.87
N HIS A 333 -14.24 31.86 -8.48
CA HIS A 333 -14.20 33.23 -9.02
C HIS A 333 -14.81 33.29 -10.41
#